data_AF-G5AER3-F1
#
_entry.id   AF-G5AER3-F1
#
_cell.length_a   1.000
_cell.length_b   1.000
_cell.length_c   1.000
_cell.angle_alpha   90.00
_cell.angle_beta   90.00
_cell.angle_gamma   90.00
#
_symmetry.space_group_name_H-M   'P 1'
#
loop_
_entity.id
_entity.type
_entity.pdbx_description
1 polymer ?
#
loop_
_entity_poly.entity_id
_entity_poly.type
_entity_poly.pdbx_seq_one_letter_code
_entity_poly.pdbx_strand_id
1 'polypeptide(L)'
;MRRPARSTPHATPRLRWMEPTSPGEQSPMDRLMTWLERNGDEYRASKRKIDLLEQLGEEMATNGIYGLTISSIRSQISRLKNGVQTKAEGGNCASKDVNVYYDRLLGVLFDDEERAAMRERASAAANELEDHEAAARPRVSANLKRLAPIDPILDTAEIRRRFELLSARQGLQSQGVDAETIDSFLPLHRN
;
A
#
# COMPACT_ATOMS: atom_id res chain seq x y z
N MET A 1 31.78 -36.36 7.84
CA MET A 1 31.85 -35.52 6.62
C MET A 1 30.58 -34.66 6.55
N ARG A 2 30.67 -33.34 6.74
CA ARG A 2 29.51 -32.42 6.64
C ARG A 2 29.40 -31.91 5.20
N ARG A 3 28.22 -32.05 4.60
CA ARG A 3 27.88 -31.47 3.29
C ARG A 3 27.99 -29.94 3.38
N PRO A 4 28.70 -29.25 2.48
CA PRO A 4 28.66 -27.80 2.42
C PRO A 4 27.25 -27.34 2.02
N ALA A 5 26.73 -26.35 2.73
CA ALA A 5 25.47 -25.70 2.43
C ALA A 5 25.52 -25.16 0.99
N ARG A 6 24.49 -25.48 0.21
CA ARG A 6 24.30 -25.04 -1.17
C ARG A 6 24.23 -23.50 -1.15
N SER A 7 25.32 -22.84 -1.53
CA SER A 7 25.29 -21.40 -1.84
C SER A 7 24.36 -21.22 -3.03
N THR A 8 23.18 -20.67 -2.79
CA THR A 8 22.23 -20.30 -3.83
C THR A 8 22.89 -19.20 -4.69
N PRO A 9 23.24 -19.45 -5.95
CA PRO A 9 23.81 -18.43 -6.81
C PRO A 9 22.69 -17.51 -7.29
N HIS A 10 22.87 -16.21 -7.08
CA HIS A 10 22.16 -15.11 -7.74
C HIS A 10 20.69 -14.89 -7.34
N ALA A 11 20.49 -14.38 -6.12
CA ALA A 11 19.42 -13.40 -5.97
C ALA A 11 19.89 -12.13 -6.68
N THR A 12 19.45 -11.92 -7.92
CA THR A 12 19.62 -10.63 -8.61
C THR A 12 19.12 -9.54 -7.66
N PRO A 13 19.93 -8.52 -7.35
CA PRO A 13 19.52 -7.48 -6.41
C PRO A 13 18.20 -6.87 -6.89
N ARG A 14 17.20 -6.88 -6.01
CA ARG A 14 15.90 -6.26 -6.30
C ARG A 14 16.16 -4.79 -6.64
N LEU A 15 15.78 -4.40 -7.85
CA LEU A 15 15.87 -3.02 -8.29
C LEU A 15 15.17 -2.10 -7.29
N ARG A 16 15.90 -1.10 -6.81
CA ARG A 16 15.38 -0.09 -5.90
C ARG A 16 14.96 1.13 -6.70
N TRP A 17 13.69 1.12 -7.11
CA TRP A 17 13.08 2.15 -7.96
C TRP A 17 13.29 3.60 -7.45
N MET A 18 13.25 3.80 -6.14
CA MET A 18 13.35 5.11 -5.50
C MET A 18 14.76 5.49 -5.04
N GLU A 19 15.74 4.58 -5.14
CA GLU A 19 17.10 4.86 -4.70
C GLU A 19 18.00 5.12 -5.91
N PRO A 20 18.79 6.21 -5.89
CA PRO A 20 19.73 6.48 -6.96
C PRO A 20 20.89 5.49 -6.92
N THR A 21 21.44 5.16 -8.09
CA THR A 21 22.59 4.24 -8.21
C THR A 21 23.86 4.85 -7.61
N SER A 22 24.00 6.18 -7.69
CA SER A 22 25.09 6.95 -7.08
C SER A 22 24.57 8.23 -6.42
N PRO A 23 25.25 8.77 -5.40
CA PRO A 23 24.89 10.06 -4.81
C PRO A 23 24.87 11.18 -5.86
N GLY A 24 23.72 11.86 -6.01
CA GLY A 24 23.53 12.94 -6.97
C GLY A 24 23.00 12.51 -8.35
N GLU A 25 22.86 11.20 -8.60
CA GLU A 25 22.20 10.69 -9.80
C GLU A 25 20.68 10.58 -9.62
N GLN A 26 19.97 10.59 -10.75
CA GLN A 26 18.53 10.36 -10.77
C GLN A 26 18.20 8.91 -10.41
N SER A 27 17.12 8.70 -9.66
CA SER A 27 16.62 7.36 -9.39
C SER A 27 16.02 6.73 -10.66
N PRO A 28 15.89 5.39 -10.73
CA PRO A 28 15.15 4.74 -11.81
C PRO A 28 13.72 5.27 -11.96
N MET A 29 13.07 5.69 -10.87
CA MET A 29 11.76 6.35 -10.91
C MET A 29 11.80 7.73 -11.54
N ASP A 30 12.79 8.56 -11.22
CA ASP A 30 12.94 9.88 -11.86
C ASP A 30 13.08 9.77 -13.38
N ARG A 31 13.86 8.78 -13.83
CA ARG A 31 14.05 8.45 -15.25
C ARG A 31 12.75 7.96 -15.88
N LEU A 32 12.04 7.05 -15.21
CA LEU A 32 10.73 6.56 -15.67
C LEU A 32 9.74 7.72 -15.83
N MET A 33 9.67 8.62 -14.84
CA MET A 33 8.78 9.77 -14.87
C MET A 33 9.13 10.71 -16.02
N THR A 34 10.41 11.03 -16.18
CA THR A 34 10.90 11.88 -17.26
C THR A 34 10.58 11.28 -18.64
N TRP A 35 10.69 9.96 -18.79
CA TRP A 35 10.33 9.27 -20.02
C TRP A 35 8.82 9.28 -20.26
N LEU A 36 8.00 9.05 -19.24
CA LEU A 36 6.54 9.10 -19.33
C LEU A 36 6.02 10.49 -19.68
N GLU A 37 6.67 11.55 -19.21
CA GLU A 37 6.31 12.93 -19.57
C GLU A 37 6.57 13.24 -21.06
N ARG A 38 7.59 12.62 -21.65
CA ARG A 38 7.95 12.81 -23.06
C ARG A 38 7.15 11.91 -24.00
N ASN A 39 6.91 10.66 -23.59
CA ASN A 39 6.38 9.60 -24.44
C ASN A 39 5.00 9.07 -23.99
N GLY A 40 4.40 9.66 -22.96
CA GLY A 40 3.20 9.13 -22.32
C GLY A 40 2.03 8.95 -23.28
N ASP A 41 1.77 9.95 -24.13
CA ASP A 41 0.67 9.92 -25.09
C ASP A 41 0.84 8.80 -26.12
N GLU A 42 2.05 8.67 -26.67
CA GLU A 42 2.41 7.59 -27.59
C GLU A 42 2.32 6.23 -26.89
N TYR A 43 2.82 6.13 -25.66
CA TYR A 43 2.74 4.91 -24.87
C TYR A 43 1.29 4.48 -24.59
N ARG A 44 0.37 5.43 -24.36
CA ARG A 44 -1.05 5.15 -24.15
C ARG A 44 -1.70 4.65 -25.44
N ALA A 45 -1.46 5.33 -26.57
CA ALA A 45 -2.08 5.03 -27.86
C ALA A 45 -1.44 3.85 -28.63
N SER A 46 -0.19 3.53 -28.36
CA SER A 46 0.57 2.55 -29.15
C SER A 46 0.07 1.12 -28.95
N LYS A 47 -0.08 0.39 -30.06
CA LYS A 47 -0.30 -1.06 -30.08
C LYS A 47 0.98 -1.85 -29.81
N ARG A 48 2.14 -1.24 -30.01
CA ARG A 48 3.47 -1.85 -29.85
C ARG A 48 4.19 -1.27 -28.63
N LYS A 49 3.53 -1.34 -27.47
CA LYS A 49 4.10 -0.86 -26.20
C LYS A 49 5.43 -1.54 -25.84
N ILE A 50 5.67 -2.75 -26.35
CA ILE A 50 6.93 -3.47 -26.11
C ILE A 50 8.14 -2.71 -26.65
N ASP A 51 8.08 -2.17 -27.87
CA ASP A 51 9.22 -1.46 -28.48
C ASP A 51 9.55 -0.17 -27.70
N LEU A 52 8.52 0.55 -27.24
CA LEU A 52 8.70 1.75 -26.41
C LEU A 52 9.35 1.43 -25.06
N LEU A 53 9.00 0.28 -24.47
CA LEU A 53 9.61 -0.17 -23.22
C LEU A 53 11.03 -0.72 -23.42
N GLU A 54 11.35 -1.26 -24.59
CA GLU A 54 12.72 -1.62 -24.97
C GLU A 54 13.60 -0.39 -25.06
N GLN A 55 13.14 0.67 -25.74
CA GLN A 55 13.84 1.95 -25.81
C GLN A 55 14.07 2.56 -24.42
N LEU A 56 13.06 2.51 -23.54
CA LEU A 56 13.23 2.94 -22.15
C LEU A 56 14.26 2.09 -21.40
N GLY A 57 14.27 0.77 -21.61
CA GLY A 57 15.25 -0.13 -21.01
C GLY A 57 16.68 0.20 -21.45
N GLU A 58 16.87 0.50 -22.73
CA GLU A 58 18.15 0.96 -23.30
C GLU A 58 18.56 2.32 -22.73
N GLU A 59 17.63 3.29 -22.65
CA GLU A 59 17.90 4.60 -22.04
C GLU A 59 18.32 4.41 -20.57
N MET A 60 17.64 3.57 -19.79
CA MET A 60 18.04 3.30 -18.41
C MET A 60 19.43 2.64 -18.32
N ALA A 61 19.77 1.72 -19.22
CA ALA A 61 21.06 1.06 -19.26
C ALA A 61 22.22 2.01 -19.63
N THR A 62 22.01 2.93 -20.58
CA THR A 62 23.01 3.96 -20.93
C THR A 62 23.31 4.91 -19.77
N ASN A 63 22.38 5.04 -18.82
CA ASN A 63 22.52 5.85 -17.61
C ASN A 63 22.97 5.03 -16.39
N GLY A 64 23.53 3.83 -16.60
CA GLY A 64 24.12 3.01 -15.55
C GLY A 64 23.13 2.18 -14.74
N ILE A 65 21.85 2.16 -15.11
CA ILE A 65 20.82 1.37 -14.43
C ILE A 65 20.65 0.04 -15.18
N TYR A 66 21.34 -0.99 -14.71
CA TYR A 66 21.33 -2.32 -15.34
C TYR A 66 20.35 -3.30 -14.65
N GLY A 67 20.01 -4.38 -15.37
CA GLY A 67 19.19 -5.46 -14.83
C GLY A 67 17.67 -5.19 -14.84
N LEU A 68 17.24 -4.10 -15.49
CA LEU A 68 15.83 -3.86 -15.78
C LEU A 68 15.35 -4.81 -16.88
N THR A 69 14.29 -5.54 -16.58
CA THR A 69 13.55 -6.30 -17.58
C THR A 69 12.31 -5.51 -18.01
N ILE A 70 11.87 -5.69 -19.26
CA ILE A 70 10.62 -5.10 -19.77
C ILE A 70 9.44 -5.45 -18.85
N SER A 71 9.40 -6.69 -18.35
CA SER A 71 8.40 -7.16 -17.39
C SER A 71 8.43 -6.37 -16.07
N SER A 72 9.62 -6.00 -15.57
CA SER A 72 9.78 -5.15 -14.38
C SER A 72 9.21 -3.76 -14.61
N ILE A 73 9.56 -3.14 -15.75
CA ILE A 73 9.07 -1.80 -16.11
C ILE A 73 7.55 -1.81 -16.24
N ARG A 74 7.00 -2.78 -16.98
CA ARG A 74 5.54 -2.93 -17.13
C ARG A 74 4.86 -3.14 -15.79
N SER A 75 5.41 -4.00 -14.93
CA SER A 75 4.86 -4.24 -13.59
C SER A 75 4.87 -2.97 -12.74
N GLN A 76 5.93 -2.16 -12.84
CA GLN A 76 6.02 -0.89 -12.13
C GLN A 76 4.99 0.11 -12.64
N ILE A 77 4.88 0.31 -13.96
CA ILE A 77 3.86 1.19 -14.55
C ILE A 77 2.45 0.76 -14.15
N SER A 78 2.13 -0.53 -14.18
CA SER A 78 0.82 -1.03 -13.74
C SER A 78 0.55 -0.77 -12.27
N ARG A 79 1.55 -0.94 -11.38
CA ARG A 79 1.42 -0.61 -9.96
C ARG A 79 1.16 0.87 -9.74
N LEU A 80 1.90 1.73 -10.45
CA LEU A 80 1.71 3.17 -10.38
C LEU A 80 0.32 3.57 -10.88
N LYS A 81 -0.11 3.04 -12.03
CA LYS A 81 -1.46 3.30 -12.58
C LYS A 81 -2.54 2.91 -11.56
N ASN A 82 -2.49 1.69 -11.02
CA ASN A 82 -3.48 1.22 -10.05
C ASN A 82 -3.46 2.07 -8.76
N GLY A 83 -2.28 2.37 -8.22
CA GLY A 83 -2.16 3.14 -6.98
C GLY A 83 -2.65 4.59 -7.14
N VAL A 84 -2.38 5.23 -8.28
CA VAL A 84 -2.88 6.57 -8.60
C VAL A 84 -4.39 6.54 -8.78
N GLN A 85 -4.91 5.54 -9.49
CA GLN A 85 -6.34 5.37 -9.70
C GLN A 85 -7.08 5.21 -8.36
N THR A 86 -6.63 4.29 -7.50
CA THR A 86 -7.20 4.10 -6.16
C THR A 86 -7.18 5.39 -5.35
N LYS A 87 -6.09 6.14 -5.39
CA LYS A 87 -5.99 7.43 -4.68
C LYS A 87 -6.92 8.50 -5.26
N ALA A 88 -7.03 8.58 -6.58
CA ALA A 88 -7.92 9.53 -7.26
C ALA A 88 -9.40 9.26 -6.98
N GLU A 89 -9.76 8.00 -6.74
CA GLU A 89 -11.10 7.55 -6.38
C GLU A 89 -11.44 7.72 -4.89
N GLY A 90 -10.54 8.31 -4.09
CA GLY A 90 -10.73 8.53 -2.65
C GLY A 90 -10.22 7.39 -1.76
N GLY A 91 -9.59 6.36 -2.33
CA GLY A 91 -8.94 5.29 -1.58
C GLY A 91 -7.59 5.70 -0.98
N ASN A 92 -7.17 5.01 0.07
CA ASN A 92 -5.83 5.21 0.65
C ASN A 92 -4.77 4.44 -0.16
N CYS A 93 -3.72 5.14 -0.62
CA CYS A 93 -2.59 4.53 -1.29
C CYS A 93 -1.33 4.57 -0.41
N ALA A 94 -0.89 3.40 0.07
CA ALA A 94 0.28 3.27 0.93
C ALA A 94 1.63 3.34 0.18
N SER A 95 1.62 3.32 -1.15
CA SER A 95 2.83 3.34 -1.97
C SER A 95 3.51 4.70 -1.90
N LYS A 96 4.77 4.73 -1.44
CA LYS A 96 5.56 5.96 -1.32
C LYS A 96 5.83 6.59 -2.67
N ASP A 97 6.18 5.77 -3.66
CA ASP A 97 6.46 6.17 -5.02
C ASP A 97 5.23 6.78 -5.71
N VAL A 98 4.05 6.19 -5.56
CA VAL A 98 2.79 6.82 -6.04
C VAL A 98 2.55 8.16 -5.36
N ASN A 99 2.73 8.24 -4.04
CA ASN A 99 2.46 9.47 -3.31
C ASN A 99 3.42 10.61 -3.67
N VAL A 100 4.70 10.31 -3.87
CA VAL A 100 5.71 11.30 -4.25
C VAL A 100 5.44 11.87 -5.65
N TYR A 101 5.05 11.02 -6.60
CA TYR A 101 4.85 11.43 -8.00
C TYR A 101 3.38 11.60 -8.39
N TYR A 102 2.46 11.68 -7.42
CA TYR A 102 1.02 11.55 -7.69
C TYR A 102 0.51 12.51 -8.77
N ASP A 103 0.75 13.81 -8.63
CA ASP A 103 0.23 14.82 -9.56
C ASP A 103 0.77 14.62 -10.98
N ARG A 104 2.07 14.29 -11.08
CA ARG A 104 2.74 14.01 -12.36
C ARG A 104 2.18 12.73 -12.99
N LEU A 105 2.09 11.65 -12.21
CA LEU A 105 1.57 10.37 -12.67
C LEU A 105 0.12 10.46 -13.11
N LEU A 106 -0.70 11.22 -12.39
CA LEU A 106 -2.10 11.45 -12.75
C LEU A 106 -2.21 12.10 -14.13
N GLY A 107 -1.35 13.07 -14.44
CA GLY A 107 -1.32 13.74 -15.75
C GLY A 107 -0.78 12.87 -16.89
N VAL A 108 0.23 12.03 -16.65
CA VAL A 108 0.89 11.27 -17.74
C VAL A 108 0.31 9.88 -17.97
N LEU A 109 -0.34 9.25 -16.99
CA LEU A 109 -0.89 7.91 -17.11
C LEU A 109 -2.37 7.87 -17.50
N PHE A 110 -3.07 8.99 -17.38
CA PHE A 110 -4.52 9.08 -17.59
C PHE A 110 -4.86 10.25 -18.49
N ASP A 111 -5.79 10.04 -19.41
CA ASP A 111 -6.36 11.14 -20.20
C ASP A 111 -7.40 11.94 -19.39
N ASP A 112 -7.88 13.04 -19.99
CA ASP A 112 -8.82 13.95 -19.34
C ASP A 112 -10.15 13.27 -18.99
N GLU A 113 -10.59 12.30 -19.81
CA GLU A 113 -11.83 11.56 -19.61
C GLU A 113 -11.70 10.56 -18.45
N GLU A 114 -10.61 9.77 -18.42
CA GLU A 114 -10.27 8.88 -17.31
C GLU A 114 -10.17 9.67 -15.99
N ARG A 115 -9.55 10.86 -16.00
CA ARG A 115 -9.45 11.73 -14.82
C ARG A 115 -10.79 12.29 -14.38
N ALA A 116 -11.66 12.69 -15.32
CA ALA A 116 -13.00 13.17 -15.02
C ALA A 116 -13.85 12.05 -14.38
N ALA A 117 -13.81 10.84 -14.95
CA ALA A 117 -14.52 9.67 -14.44
C ALA A 117 -14.04 9.27 -13.02
N MET A 118 -12.75 9.41 -12.72
CA MET A 118 -12.24 9.17 -11.37
C MET A 118 -12.78 10.19 -10.36
N ARG A 119 -12.84 11.47 -10.73
CA ARG A 119 -13.41 12.53 -9.88
C ARG A 119 -14.90 12.27 -9.59
N GLU A 120 -15.65 11.85 -10.60
CA GLU A 120 -17.06 11.48 -10.42
C GLU A 120 -17.21 10.30 -9.44
N ARG A 121 -16.42 9.23 -9.62
CA ARG A 121 -16.42 8.08 -8.71
C ARG A 121 -16.01 8.44 -7.29
N ALA A 122 -15.02 9.32 -7.12
CA ALA A 122 -14.65 9.85 -5.81
C ALA A 122 -15.80 10.65 -5.16
N SER A 123 -16.52 11.45 -5.94
CA SER A 123 -17.68 12.22 -5.43
C SER A 123 -18.84 11.33 -5.03
N ALA A 124 -19.11 10.26 -5.79
CA ALA A 124 -20.12 9.26 -5.44
C ALA A 124 -19.76 8.54 -4.13
N ALA A 125 -18.51 8.11 -3.97
CA ALA A 125 -18.04 7.46 -2.75
C ALA A 125 -18.12 8.40 -1.53
N ALA A 126 -17.85 9.70 -1.70
CA ALA A 126 -18.01 10.69 -0.64
C ALA A 126 -19.48 10.87 -0.23
N ASN A 127 -20.40 10.94 -1.19
CA ASN A 127 -21.83 11.07 -0.91
C ASN A 127 -22.40 9.83 -0.19
N GLU A 128 -21.96 8.62 -0.56
CA GLU A 128 -22.37 7.39 0.12
C GLU A 128 -21.93 7.35 1.59
N LEU A 129 -20.73 7.86 1.90
CA LEU A 129 -20.26 7.99 3.28
C LEU A 129 -21.11 8.99 4.08
N GLU A 130 -21.51 10.10 3.47
CA GLU A 130 -22.37 11.10 4.11
C GLU A 130 -23.80 10.58 4.35
N ASP A 131 -24.39 9.85 3.41
CA ASP A 131 -25.72 9.25 3.57
C ASP A 131 -25.74 8.20 4.69
N HIS A 132 -24.68 7.41 4.81
CA HIS A 132 -24.51 6.47 5.92
C HIS A 132 -24.30 7.16 7.27
N GLU A 133 -23.61 8.31 7.31
CA GLU A 133 -23.43 9.11 8.53
C GLU A 133 -24.72 9.88 8.92
N ALA A 134 -25.50 10.35 7.95
CA ALA A 134 -26.77 11.03 8.17
C ALA A 134 -27.88 10.08 8.65
N ALA A 135 -27.92 8.85 8.12
CA ALA A 135 -28.85 7.80 8.57
C ALA A 135 -28.53 7.29 10.00
N ALA A 136 -27.33 7.55 10.52
CA ALA A 136 -26.90 7.14 11.86
C ALA A 136 -27.18 8.18 12.97
N ARG A 137 -27.90 9.28 12.69
CA ARG A 137 -28.31 10.25 13.74
C ARG A 137 -29.69 9.92 14.34
N PRO A 138 -29.77 9.36 15.57
CA PRO A 138 -31.03 9.35 16.31
C PRO A 138 -31.30 10.75 16.89
N ARG A 139 -32.48 11.30 16.59
CA ARG A 139 -33.08 12.43 17.31
C ARG A 139 -33.29 12.05 18.78
N VAL A 140 -32.43 12.50 19.69
CA VAL A 140 -32.72 12.47 21.13
C VAL A 140 -32.03 13.62 21.87
N SER A 141 -32.72 14.77 21.87
CA SER A 141 -32.64 15.72 22.97
C SER A 141 -33.44 15.17 24.15
N ALA A 142 -32.84 14.27 24.94
CA ALA A 142 -33.22 13.97 26.33
C ALA A 142 -32.27 12.90 26.86
N ASN A 143 -31.73 13.13 28.06
CA ASN A 143 -30.79 12.27 28.82
C ASN A 143 -29.29 12.52 28.61
N LEU A 144 -28.88 13.70 29.08
CA LEU A 144 -27.59 13.88 29.74
C LEU A 144 -27.52 12.96 30.98
N LYS A 145 -27.14 11.69 30.82
CA LYS A 145 -26.58 10.83 31.87
C LYS A 145 -26.07 9.52 31.26
N ARG A 146 -24.77 9.28 31.47
CA ARG A 146 -23.96 8.11 31.09
C ARG A 146 -23.46 8.07 29.65
N LEU A 147 -22.46 8.93 29.41
CA LEU A 147 -21.40 8.61 28.43
C LEU A 147 -20.65 7.37 28.95
N ALA A 148 -20.92 6.21 28.36
CA ALA A 148 -19.93 5.13 28.35
C ALA A 148 -18.85 5.54 27.33
N PRO A 149 -17.55 5.38 27.65
CA PRO A 149 -16.49 5.74 26.72
C PRO A 149 -16.58 4.87 25.46
N ILE A 150 -16.60 5.52 24.31
CA ILE A 150 -16.34 4.92 23.00
C ILE A 150 -14.95 4.25 23.09
N ASP A 151 -14.87 2.96 22.73
CA ASP A 151 -13.65 2.16 22.81
C ASP A 151 -12.45 2.93 22.23
N PRO A 152 -11.41 3.22 23.05
CA PRO A 152 -10.18 3.77 22.50
C PRO A 152 -9.53 2.66 21.67
N ILE A 153 -9.14 3.02 20.44
CA ILE A 153 -8.14 2.32 19.63
C ILE A 153 -7.13 1.69 20.59
N LEU A 154 -7.07 0.35 20.64
CA LEU A 154 -6.33 -0.38 21.67
C LEU A 154 -4.92 0.21 21.82
N ASP A 155 -4.67 0.88 22.94
CA ASP A 155 -3.37 1.47 23.24
C ASP A 155 -2.32 0.35 23.18
N THR A 156 -1.12 0.67 22.71
CA THR A 156 0.01 -0.27 22.55
C THR A 156 0.27 -1.04 23.86
N ALA A 157 -0.01 -0.42 25.01
CA ALA A 157 0.04 -1.04 26.33
C ALA A 157 -1.05 -2.12 26.54
N GLU A 158 -2.28 -1.89 26.10
CA GLU A 158 -3.39 -2.85 26.19
C GLU A 158 -3.20 -4.04 25.22
N ILE A 159 -2.62 -3.80 24.03
CA ILE A 159 -2.24 -4.88 23.11
C ILE A 159 -1.21 -5.80 23.77
N ARG A 160 -0.16 -5.23 24.39
CA ARG A 160 0.86 -6.01 25.10
C ARG A 160 0.27 -6.77 26.28
N ARG A 161 -0.58 -6.12 27.08
CA ARG A 161 -1.25 -6.73 28.22
C ARG A 161 -2.09 -7.95 27.79
N ARG A 162 -2.86 -7.85 26.71
CA ARG A 162 -3.65 -8.98 26.18
C ARG A 162 -2.76 -10.11 25.65
N PHE A 163 -1.66 -9.80 24.98
CA PHE A 163 -0.71 -10.80 24.51
C PHE A 163 -0.06 -11.58 25.66
N GLU A 164 0.33 -10.89 26.73
CA GLU A 164 0.90 -11.53 27.93
C GLU A 164 -0.12 -12.44 28.62
N LEU A 165 -1.37 -11.97 28.78
CA LEU A 165 -2.45 -12.79 29.33
C LEU A 165 -2.71 -14.04 28.49
N LEU A 166 -2.76 -13.91 27.16
CA LEU A 166 -2.93 -15.04 26.25
C LEU A 166 -1.77 -16.05 26.35
N SER A 167 -0.53 -15.55 26.42
CA SER A 167 0.66 -16.39 26.58
C SER A 167 0.65 -17.15 27.91
N ALA A 168 0.25 -16.49 29.00
CA ALA A 168 0.13 -17.11 30.32
C ALA A 168 -0.98 -18.17 30.36
N ARG A 169 -2.15 -17.90 29.74
CA ARG A 169 -3.24 -18.87 29.61
C ARG A 169 -2.82 -20.11 28.82
N GLN A 170 -2.13 -19.91 27.70
CA GLN A 170 -1.63 -21.02 26.88
C GLN A 170 -0.61 -21.88 27.65
N GLY A 171 0.25 -21.25 28.46
CA GLY A 171 1.16 -21.94 29.37
C GLY A 171 0.42 -22.82 30.38
N LEU A 172 -0.58 -22.28 31.08
CA LEU A 172 -1.37 -23.02 32.06
C LEU A 172 -2.21 -24.15 31.42
N GLN A 173 -2.77 -23.92 30.22
CA GLN A 173 -3.45 -24.97 29.45
C GLN A 173 -2.49 -26.10 29.06
N SER A 174 -1.26 -25.79 28.66
CA SER A 174 -0.25 -26.81 28.34
C SER A 174 0.21 -27.64 29.55
N GLN A 175 -0.01 -27.12 30.76
CA GLN A 175 0.23 -27.80 32.03
C GLN A 175 -1.00 -28.58 32.54
N GLY A 176 -2.09 -28.58 31.78
CA GLY A 176 -3.32 -29.34 32.09
C GLY A 176 -4.26 -28.67 33.08
N VAL A 177 -4.10 -27.37 33.34
CA VAL A 177 -5.03 -26.61 34.18
C VAL A 177 -6.35 -26.40 33.42
N ASP A 178 -7.48 -26.61 34.09
CA ASP A 178 -8.79 -26.50 33.46
C ASP A 178 -9.13 -25.05 33.08
N ALA A 179 -9.99 -24.90 32.06
CA ALA A 179 -10.32 -23.61 31.49
C ALA A 179 -11.07 -22.68 32.47
N GLU A 180 -11.92 -23.21 33.35
CA GLU A 180 -12.67 -22.43 34.34
C GLU A 180 -11.74 -21.82 35.39
N THR A 181 -10.76 -22.61 35.86
CA THR A 181 -9.73 -22.12 36.77
C THR A 181 -8.89 -21.03 36.10
N ILE A 182 -8.51 -21.21 34.82
CA ILE A 182 -7.73 -20.21 34.08
C ILE A 182 -8.53 -18.92 33.87
N ASP A 183 -9.83 -19.00 33.57
CA ASP A 183 -10.69 -17.82 33.41
C ASP A 183 -10.87 -17.03 34.71
N SER A 184 -10.84 -17.71 35.87
CA SER A 184 -10.86 -17.07 37.19
C SER A 184 -9.58 -16.27 37.47
N PHE A 185 -8.41 -16.83 37.15
CA PHE A 185 -7.12 -16.18 37.44
C PHE A 185 -6.68 -15.15 36.38
N LEU A 186 -7.07 -15.35 35.12
CA LEU A 186 -6.64 -14.54 33.98
C LEU A 186 -7.85 -14.13 33.12
N PRO A 187 -8.71 -13.22 33.63
CA PRO A 187 -9.91 -12.80 32.92
C PRO A 187 -9.56 -11.98 31.68
N LEU A 188 -9.85 -12.54 30.51
CA LEU A 188 -9.82 -11.83 29.25
C LEU A 188 -11.23 -11.32 28.96
N HIS A 189 -11.44 -10.01 29.13
CA HIS A 189 -12.71 -9.38 28.78
C HIS A 189 -12.84 -9.38 27.26
N ARG A 190 -13.80 -10.18 26.76
CA ARG A 190 -14.24 -10.14 25.37
C ARG A 190 -15.11 -8.88 25.19
N ASN A 191 -14.58 -7.90 24.46
CA ASN A 191 -15.42 -6.88 23.83
C ASN A 191 -15.99 -7.46 22.53
#